data_AF-E9GPG0-F1
#
_entry.id   AF-E9GPG0-F1
#
_cell.length_a   1.000
_cell.length_b   1.000
_cell.length_c   1.000
_cell.angle_alpha   90.00
_cell.angle_beta   90.00
_cell.angle_gamma   90.00
#
_symmetry.space_group_name_H-M   'P 1'
#
loop_
_entity.id
_entity.type
_entity.pdbx_description
1 polymer ?
#
loop_
_entity_poly.entity_id
_entity_poly.type
_entity_poly.pdbx_seq_one_letter_code
_entity_poly.pdbx_strand_id
1 'polypeptide(L)'
;EDLTYDQATKKINRLQVIDWNLFDYLSIGLMSHGDSGKFLTADCREKHIEDFCSEFSGIKFPGLLGEPKIFFLNVCRGERQNKSNL
;
A
#
# COMPACT_ATOMS: atom_id res chain seq x y z
N GLU A 1 -3.34 3.81 -12.19
CA GLU A 1 -2.28 3.23 -13.03
C GLU A 1 -2.21 1.76 -12.70
N ASP A 2 -2.14 0.91 -13.72
CA ASP A 2 -1.95 -0.53 -13.53
C ASP A 2 -0.46 -0.81 -13.34
N LEU A 3 -0.05 -0.96 -12.08
CA LEU A 3 1.35 -1.15 -11.71
C LEU A 3 1.66 -2.64 -11.58
N THR A 4 2.70 -3.10 -12.29
CA THR A 4 3.31 -4.40 -12.01
C THR A 4 4.00 -4.39 -10.64
N TYR A 5 4.35 -5.56 -10.11
CA TYR A 5 5.08 -5.67 -8.85
C TYR A 5 6.34 -4.80 -8.81
N ASP A 6 7.14 -4.84 -9.87
CA ASP A 6 8.40 -4.11 -9.94
C ASP A 6 8.17 -2.60 -10.10
N GLN A 7 7.14 -2.20 -10.85
CA GLN A 7 6.75 -0.79 -10.99
C GLN A 7 6.24 -0.21 -9.66
N ALA A 8 5.43 -0.96 -8.92
CA ALA A 8 4.97 -0.57 -7.59
C ALA A 8 6.16 -0.39 -6.64
N THR A 9 7.07 -1.36 -6.60
CA THR A 9 8.30 -1.31 -5.78
C THR A 9 9.18 -0.12 -6.15
N LYS A 10 9.36 0.14 -7.45
CA LYS A 10 10.12 1.30 -7.94
C LYS A 10 9.46 2.63 -7.57
N LYS A 11 8.13 2.71 -7.57
CA LYS A 11 7.39 3.91 -7.17
C LYS A 11 7.57 4.20 -5.68
N ILE A 12 7.51 3.17 -4.83
CA ILE A 12 7.81 3.28 -3.39
C ILE A 12 9.25 3.78 -3.19
N ASN A 13 10.22 3.18 -3.88
CA ASN A 13 11.63 3.57 -3.75
C ASN A 13 11.89 5.01 -4.18
N ARG A 14 11.11 5.57 -5.12
CA ARG A 14 11.23 6.98 -5.51
C ARG A 14 10.74 7.95 -4.44
N LEU A 15 9.87 7.53 -3.54
CA LEU A 15 9.41 8.37 -2.44
C LEU A 15 10.55 8.61 -1.43
N GLN A 16 11.49 7.67 -1.31
CA GLN A 16 12.62 7.73 -0.37
C GLN A 16 13.57 8.91 -0.63
N VAL A 17 13.57 9.49 -1.84
CA VAL A 17 14.44 10.61 -2.20
C VAL A 17 13.77 11.97 -2.12
N ILE A 18 12.51 12.03 -1.70
CA ILE A 18 11.78 13.29 -1.47
C ILE A 18 12.29 13.91 -0.15
N ASP A 19 12.41 15.24 -0.11
CA ASP A 19 12.62 15.96 1.14
C ASP A 19 11.31 16.03 1.93
N TRP A 20 11.18 15.12 2.90
CA TRP A 20 9.96 14.98 3.70
C TRP A 20 9.78 16.08 4.75
N ASN A 21 10.77 16.93 5.00
CA ASN A 21 10.61 18.09 5.88
C ASN A 21 9.62 19.14 5.34
N LEU A 22 9.21 19.00 4.07
CA LEU A 22 8.24 19.86 3.41
C LEU A 22 6.79 19.35 3.50
N PHE A 23 6.56 18.22 4.17
CA PHE A 23 5.27 17.54 4.24
C PHE A 23 4.95 17.04 5.66
N ASP A 24 3.69 17.13 6.07
CA ASP A 24 3.26 16.73 7.42
C ASP A 24 2.66 15.31 7.50
N TYR A 25 2.47 14.62 6.36
CA TYR A 25 1.94 13.26 6.31
C TYR A 25 2.09 12.61 4.94
N LEU A 26 1.90 11.28 4.89
CA LEU A 26 1.75 10.51 3.67
C LEU A 26 0.37 9.85 3.60
N SER A 27 -0.33 9.98 2.47
CA SER A 27 -1.52 9.19 2.16
C SER A 27 -1.32 8.32 0.92
N ILE A 28 -1.82 7.08 0.98
CA ILE A 28 -1.71 6.10 -0.10
C ILE A 28 -3.09 5.50 -0.36
N GLY A 29 -3.56 5.60 -1.60
CA GLY A 29 -4.69 4.82 -2.11
C GLY A 29 -4.21 3.57 -2.83
N LEU A 30 -4.59 2.40 -2.33
CA LEU A 30 -4.39 1.11 -2.99
C LEU A 30 -5.74 0.61 -3.54
N MET A 31 -5.82 0.44 -4.85
CA MET A 31 -7.01 -0.06 -5.54
C MET A 31 -6.59 -1.25 -6.39
N SER A 32 -7.06 -2.45 -6.05
CA SER A 32 -6.77 -3.66 -6.83
C SER A 32 -7.74 -4.79 -6.50
N HIS A 33 -7.67 -5.86 -7.29
CA HIS A 33 -8.12 -7.16 -6.83
C HIS A 33 -7.25 -7.63 -5.65
N GLY A 34 -7.83 -8.48 -4.82
CA GLY A 34 -7.13 -9.00 -3.66
C GLY A 34 -7.82 -10.21 -3.09
N ASP A 35 -7.21 -10.73 -2.05
CA ASP A 35 -7.70 -11.83 -1.25
C ASP A 35 -7.34 -11.55 0.22
N SER A 36 -7.65 -12.47 1.14
CA SER A 36 -7.38 -12.36 2.56
C SER A 36 -5.93 -11.93 2.86
N GLY A 37 -5.75 -10.64 3.17
CA GLY A 37 -4.46 -10.04 3.53
C GLY A 37 -3.53 -9.69 2.35
N LYS A 38 -3.98 -9.84 1.10
CA LYS A 38 -3.15 -9.69 -0.10
C LYS A 38 -3.83 -8.85 -1.18
N PHE A 39 -3.03 -8.27 -2.06
CA PHE A 39 -3.50 -7.65 -3.29
C PHE A 39 -2.72 -8.14 -4.50
N LEU A 40 -3.34 -8.04 -5.67
CA LEU A 40 -2.71 -8.38 -6.95
C LEU A 40 -2.12 -7.14 -7.61
N THR A 41 -1.04 -7.34 -8.34
CA THR A 41 -0.42 -6.34 -9.22
C THR A 41 -0.84 -6.62 -10.67
N ALA A 42 -0.57 -5.69 -11.58
CA ALA A 42 -1.03 -5.79 -12.97
C ALA A 42 -0.48 -7.03 -13.71
N ASP A 43 0.66 -7.56 -13.26
CA ASP A 43 1.28 -8.80 -13.74
C ASP A 43 0.85 -10.05 -12.94
N CYS A 44 -0.30 -9.97 -12.27
CA CYS A 44 -0.92 -11.05 -11.49
C CYS A 44 -0.06 -11.59 -10.34
N ARG A 45 0.95 -10.83 -9.88
CA ARG A 45 1.73 -11.19 -8.68
C ARG A 45 1.05 -10.69 -7.42
N GLU A 46 1.10 -11.52 -6.38
CA GLU A 46 0.57 -11.19 -5.06
C GLU A 46 1.57 -10.37 -4.24
N LYS A 47 1.04 -9.48 -3.41
CA LYS A 47 1.79 -8.81 -2.34
C LYS A 47 0.95 -8.79 -1.06
N HIS A 48 1.55 -9.09 0.07
CA HIS A 48 0.89 -8.96 1.37
C HIS A 48 0.71 -7.47 1.71
N ILE A 49 -0.46 -7.12 2.22
CA ILE A 49 -0.78 -5.75 2.62
C ILE A 49 0.16 -5.31 3.75
N GLU A 50 0.43 -6.19 4.72
CA GLU A 50 1.32 -5.89 5.85
C GLU A 50 2.76 -5.61 5.39
N ASP A 51 3.31 -6.43 4.48
CA ASP A 51 4.63 -6.20 3.90
C ASP A 51 4.67 -4.87 3.16
N PHE A 52 3.66 -4.58 2.35
CA PHE A 52 3.53 -3.30 1.65
C PHE A 52 3.51 -2.10 2.61
N CYS A 53 2.70 -2.16 3.67
CA CYS A 53 2.65 -1.10 4.67
C CYS A 53 3.99 -0.97 5.43
N SER A 54 4.69 -2.09 5.66
CA SER A 54 5.98 -2.11 6.37
C SER A 54 7.08 -1.32 5.63
N GLU A 55 7.00 -1.22 4.30
CA GLU A 55 7.94 -0.43 3.48
C GLU A 55 7.95 1.06 3.86
N PHE A 56 6.90 1.54 4.52
CA PHE A 56 6.77 2.92 5.00
C PHE A 56 7.08 3.06 6.49
N SER A 57 7.57 2.02 7.15
CA SER A 57 8.03 2.12 8.54
C SER A 57 9.20 3.09 8.67
N GLY A 58 9.35 3.76 9.82
CA GLY A 58 10.47 4.69 10.04
C GLY A 58 11.86 4.02 9.98
N ILE A 59 11.93 2.69 10.07
CA ILE A 59 13.18 1.93 9.88
C ILE A 59 13.53 1.82 8.39
N LYS A 60 12.56 1.47 7.54
CA LYS A 60 12.76 1.34 6.10
C LYS A 60 12.67 2.67 5.36
N PHE A 61 12.02 3.67 5.97
CA PHE A 61 11.76 4.98 5.40
C PHE A 61 11.99 6.07 6.47
N PRO A 62 13.25 6.41 6.79
CA PRO A 62 13.58 7.36 7.85
C PRO A 62 12.96 8.75 7.67
N GLY A 63 12.76 9.21 6.43
CA GLY A 63 12.10 10.48 6.14
C GLY A 63 10.64 10.57 6.61
N LEU A 64 10.00 9.43 6.90
CA LEU A 64 8.65 9.37 7.46
C LEU A 64 8.65 9.04 8.95
N LEU A 65 9.79 9.05 9.63
CA LEU A 65 9.85 8.77 11.07
C LEU A 65 9.08 9.86 11.84
N GLY A 66 8.11 9.45 12.67
CA GLY A 66 7.24 10.39 13.39
C GLY A 66 6.01 10.85 12.59
N GLU A 67 6.07 10.83 11.26
CA GLU A 67 4.98 11.33 10.41
C GLU A 67 3.80 10.35 10.28
N PRO A 68 2.53 10.82 10.24
CA PRO A 68 1.37 9.98 9.97
C PRO A 68 1.41 9.33 8.58
N LYS A 69 1.00 8.05 8.52
CA LYS A 69 0.93 7.26 7.28
C LYS A 69 -0.45 6.65 7.14
N ILE A 70 -1.23 7.15 6.19
CA ILE A 70 -2.65 6.83 6.03
C ILE A 70 -2.83 5.96 4.77
N PHE A 71 -3.42 4.78 4.94
CA PHE A 71 -3.66 3.84 3.85
C PHE A 71 -5.16 3.66 3.61
N PHE A 72 -5.59 3.92 2.38
CA PHE A 72 -6.94 3.60 1.90
C PHE A 72 -6.85 2.35 1.03
N LEU A 73 -7.43 1.24 1.50
CA LEU A 73 -7.35 -0.06 0.83
C LEU A 73 -8.72 -0.41 0.22
N ASN A 74 -8.85 -0.30 -1.10
CA ASN A 74 -9.98 -0.81 -1.85
C ASN A 74 -9.57 -2.12 -2.53
N VAL A 75 -9.64 -3.20 -1.75
CA VAL A 75 -9.24 -4.56 -2.15
C VAL A 75 -10.21 -5.57 -1.53
N CYS A 76 -10.52 -6.63 -2.26
CA CYS A 76 -11.25 -7.76 -1.69
C CYS A 76 -10.43 -8.37 -0.54
N ARG A 77 -11.11 -8.87 0.51
CA ARG A 77 -10.48 -9.45 1.71
C ARG A 77 -10.89 -10.92 1.89
N GLY A 78 -11.02 -11.62 0.76
CA GLY A 78 -11.65 -12.93 0.65
C GLY A 78 -13.03 -12.86 0.02
N GLU A 79 -13.66 -14.03 -0.13
CA GLU A 79 -14.89 -14.21 -0.89
C GLU A 79 -16.16 -14.23 -0.03
N ARG A 80 -16.02 -14.06 1.29
CA ARG A 80 -17.16 -14.08 2.21
C ARG A 80 -18.09 -12.90 1.93
N GLN A 81 -19.29 -13.20 1.46
CA GLN A 81 -20.36 -12.23 1.32
C GLN A 81 -21.05 -12.01 2.68
N ASN A 82 -21.10 -10.75 3.11
CA ASN A 82 -21.95 -10.36 4.25
C ASN A 82 -23.39 -10.31 3.75
N LYS A 83 -24.20 -11.28 4.16
CA LYS A 83 -25.64 -11.25 3.92
C LYS A 83 -26.27 -10.22 4.86
N SER A 84 -26.93 -9.21 4.30
CA SER A 84 -27.79 -8.32 5.08
C SER A 84 -29.09 -9.04 5.39
N ASN A 85 -29.41 -9.22 6.67
CA ASN A 85 -30.74 -9.67 7.10
C ASN A 85 -31.68 -8.45 7.25
N LEU A 86 -31.84 -7.68 6.18
CA LEU A 86 -32.88 -6.65 6.10
C LEU A 86 -34.17 -7.29 5.60
#